data_AF-A0A9E2B0F0-F1
#
_entry.id   AF-A0A9E2B0F0-F1
#
_cell.length_a   1.000
_cell.length_b   1.000
_cell.length_c   1.000
_cell.angle_alpha   90.00
_cell.angle_beta   90.00
_cell.angle_gamma   90.00
#
_symmetry.space_group_name_H-M   'P 1'
#
loop_
_entity.id
_entity.type
_entity.pdbx_description
1 polymer ?
#
loop_
_entity_poly.entity_id
_entity_poly.type
_entity_poly.pdbx_seq_one_letter_code
_entity_poly.pdbx_strand_id
1 'polypeptide(L)'
;MANTPLEIQIKTLPHQPGVYQYFDKDDTLIYVGKAKDIKKRVSSYFTKNHDYGKTKVLVKKIATVKHIVVKTETDALLLENNLIKKYQPKYNVMLKDDKSYPWICIKNERFPRVFSTRRVVKDGSEYFGPYTSMRTVKTLLDLIKGLYHLRTCNYDLSETKIQAGKFKVCLEYHIGNCKGPCEGLESEESYHGNIKAIREILKGNFKDSLNQFKTQMQQYADAMQFEDAQRIKEKLEILLNYKAKSTVVNPKISNVDVFSIVSDQSY
;
A
#
# COMPACT_ATOMS: atom_id res chain seq x y z
N MET A 1 -14.95 -15.53 -36.00
CA MET A 1 -14.06 -14.36 -36.19
C MET A 1 -12.66 -14.91 -36.42
N ALA A 2 -11.98 -14.51 -37.50
CA ALA A 2 -10.67 -15.05 -37.84
C ALA A 2 -9.65 -14.71 -36.75
N ASN A 3 -9.14 -15.73 -36.05
CA ASN A 3 -8.10 -15.52 -35.04
C ASN A 3 -6.83 -15.04 -35.75
N THR A 4 -6.42 -13.80 -35.46
CA THR A 4 -5.16 -13.24 -35.93
C THR A 4 -4.02 -14.22 -35.61
N PRO A 5 -3.17 -14.61 -36.58
CA PRO A 5 -2.04 -15.49 -36.33
C PRO A 5 -1.19 -15.01 -35.14
N LEU A 6 -0.76 -15.96 -34.30
CA LEU A 6 0.01 -15.69 -33.08
C LEU A 6 1.24 -14.82 -33.35
N GLU A 7 1.92 -15.03 -34.47
CA GLU A 7 3.08 -14.24 -34.89
C GLU A 7 2.76 -12.75 -35.09
N ILE A 8 1.59 -12.46 -35.66
CA ILE A 8 1.13 -11.08 -35.87
C ILE A 8 0.78 -10.45 -34.53
N GLN A 9 0.09 -11.18 -33.64
CA GLN A 9 -0.22 -10.70 -32.29
C GLN A 9 1.06 -10.27 -31.55
N ILE A 10 2.11 -11.10 -31.57
CA ILE A 10 3.39 -10.82 -30.89
C ILE A 10 4.06 -9.55 -31.46
N LYS A 11 4.05 -9.38 -32.79
CA LYS A 11 4.65 -8.20 -33.44
C LYS A 11 3.93 -6.89 -33.08
N THR A 12 2.62 -6.95 -32.86
CA THR A 12 1.77 -5.79 -32.52
C THR A 12 1.77 -5.39 -31.04
N LEU A 13 2.45 -6.16 -30.16
CA LEU A 13 2.48 -5.84 -28.73
C LEU A 13 3.17 -4.50 -28.43
N PRO A 14 2.69 -3.75 -27.43
CA PRO A 14 3.28 -2.45 -27.06
C PRO A 14 4.56 -2.59 -26.25
N HIS A 15 5.44 -1.59 -26.36
CA HIS A 15 6.62 -1.40 -25.52
C HIS A 15 6.26 -0.65 -24.24
N GLN A 16 5.36 -1.22 -23.44
CA GLN A 16 4.85 -0.62 -22.22
C GLN A 16 4.81 -1.64 -21.07
N PRO A 17 4.80 -1.18 -19.81
CA PRO A 17 4.61 -2.07 -18.68
C PRO A 17 3.18 -2.60 -18.64
N GLY A 18 3.03 -3.82 -18.13
CA GLY A 18 1.72 -4.43 -17.98
C GLY A 18 1.75 -5.94 -17.81
N VAL A 19 0.57 -6.53 -17.99
CA VAL A 19 0.34 -7.95 -17.77
C VAL A 19 -0.01 -8.61 -19.08
N TYR A 20 0.62 -9.74 -19.38
CA TYR A 20 0.28 -10.60 -20.51
C TYR A 20 -0.38 -11.89 -20.03
N GLN A 21 -1.27 -12.42 -20.86
CA GLN A 21 -2.12 -13.56 -20.58
C GLN A 21 -2.03 -14.53 -21.76
N TYR A 22 -1.74 -15.79 -21.48
CA TYR A 22 -1.66 -16.85 -22.48
C TYR A 22 -2.89 -17.75 -22.38
N PHE A 23 -3.49 -17.99 -23.53
CA PHE A 23 -4.68 -18.83 -23.70
C PHE A 23 -4.33 -20.04 -24.56
N ASP A 24 -4.95 -21.18 -24.25
CA ASP A 24 -4.86 -22.36 -25.12
C ASP A 24 -5.90 -22.33 -26.25
N LYS A 25 -5.94 -23.40 -27.05
CA LYS A 25 -6.83 -23.55 -28.20
C LYS A 25 -8.32 -23.52 -27.83
N ASP A 26 -8.64 -23.79 -26.56
CA ASP A 26 -10.00 -23.84 -26.03
C ASP A 26 -10.35 -22.50 -25.33
N ASP A 27 -9.58 -21.43 -25.59
CA ASP A 27 -9.65 -20.09 -24.97
C ASP A 27 -9.58 -20.13 -23.42
N THR A 28 -8.89 -21.14 -22.86
CA THR A 28 -8.66 -21.25 -21.41
C THR A 28 -7.40 -20.49 -21.01
N LEU A 29 -7.48 -19.65 -19.97
CA LEU A 29 -6.33 -18.93 -19.42
C LEU A 29 -5.36 -19.91 -18.73
N ILE A 30 -4.20 -20.12 -19.35
CA ILE A 30 -3.20 -21.09 -18.87
C ILE A 30 -2.04 -20.42 -18.10
N TYR A 31 -1.74 -19.15 -18.37
CA TYR A 31 -0.67 -18.41 -17.71
C TYR A 31 -0.90 -16.90 -17.71
N VAL A 32 -0.46 -16.23 -16.65
CA VAL A 32 -0.44 -14.77 -16.47
C VAL A 32 0.97 -14.37 -16.03
N GLY A 33 1.52 -13.30 -16.61
CA GLY A 33 2.79 -12.74 -16.14
C GLY A 33 2.88 -11.23 -16.31
N LYS A 34 3.73 -10.59 -15.49
CA LYS A 34 4.07 -9.16 -15.62
C LYS A 34 5.29 -8.90 -16.50
N ALA A 35 5.37 -7.69 -17.05
CA ALA A 35 6.53 -7.20 -17.78
C ALA A 35 6.72 -5.69 -17.58
N LYS A 36 7.99 -5.22 -17.55
CA LYS A 36 8.32 -3.80 -17.74
C LYS A 36 8.11 -3.35 -19.18
N ASP A 37 8.31 -4.29 -20.13
CA ASP A 37 8.08 -4.13 -21.56
C ASP A 37 7.41 -5.43 -22.06
N ILE A 38 6.11 -5.36 -22.34
CA ILE A 38 5.30 -6.51 -22.76
C ILE A 38 5.88 -7.14 -24.03
N LYS A 39 6.20 -6.33 -25.04
CA LYS A 39 6.71 -6.84 -26.33
C LYS A 39 8.00 -7.62 -26.14
N LYS A 40 9.00 -7.04 -25.47
CA LYS A 40 10.29 -7.71 -25.22
C LYS A 40 10.10 -9.00 -24.42
N ARG A 41 9.25 -8.96 -23.37
CA ARG A 41 9.02 -10.12 -22.51
C ARG A 41 8.33 -11.25 -23.25
N VAL A 42 7.23 -10.97 -23.96
CA VAL A 42 6.49 -12.00 -24.70
C VAL A 42 7.33 -12.57 -25.84
N SER A 43 8.01 -11.72 -26.61
CA SER A 43 8.86 -12.16 -27.72
C SER A 43 9.95 -13.13 -27.27
N SER A 44 10.49 -12.96 -26.05
CA SER A 44 11.50 -13.86 -25.49
C SER A 44 11.03 -15.31 -25.30
N TYR A 45 9.72 -15.55 -25.18
CA TYR A 45 9.16 -16.90 -25.11
C TYR A 45 9.20 -17.63 -26.46
N PHE A 46 9.29 -16.92 -27.58
CA PHE A 46 9.22 -17.50 -28.92
C PHE A 46 10.55 -17.47 -29.68
N THR A 47 11.53 -16.70 -29.20
CA THR A 47 12.86 -16.55 -29.84
C THR A 47 13.98 -17.32 -29.17
N LYS A 48 13.88 -17.65 -27.87
CA LYS A 48 14.93 -18.37 -27.14
C LYS A 48 14.65 -19.86 -27.08
N ASN A 49 15.69 -20.68 -27.25
CA ASN A 49 15.66 -22.08 -26.82
C ASN A 49 15.51 -22.12 -25.30
N HIS A 50 14.39 -22.65 -24.82
CA HIS A 50 14.13 -22.75 -23.38
C HIS A 50 14.79 -24.00 -22.81
N ASP A 51 15.81 -23.82 -21.98
CA ASP A 51 16.50 -24.92 -21.27
C ASP A 51 15.59 -25.62 -20.26
N TYR A 52 14.53 -24.93 -19.79
CA TYR A 52 13.59 -25.45 -18.80
C TYR A 52 12.37 -26.13 -19.45
N GLY A 53 12.20 -27.44 -19.18
CA GLY A 53 11.11 -28.25 -19.72
C GLY A 53 9.70 -27.72 -19.44
N LYS A 54 9.46 -27.09 -18.27
CA LYS A 54 8.16 -26.49 -17.93
C LYS A 54 7.77 -25.33 -18.85
N THR A 55 8.72 -24.45 -19.19
CA THR A 55 8.49 -23.31 -20.09
C THR A 55 8.25 -23.78 -21.52
N LYS A 56 8.98 -24.81 -21.97
CA LYS A 56 8.80 -25.41 -23.30
C LYS A 56 7.40 -26.01 -23.48
N VAL A 57 6.88 -26.68 -22.43
CA VAL A 57 5.51 -27.22 -22.43
C VAL A 57 4.46 -26.11 -22.44
N LEU A 58 4.69 -25.03 -21.67
CA LEU A 58 3.81 -23.85 -21.69
C LEU A 58 3.72 -23.26 -23.11
N VAL A 59 4.87 -22.95 -23.73
CA VAL A 59 4.92 -22.29 -25.05
C VAL A 59 4.21 -23.10 -26.13
N LYS A 60 4.33 -24.44 -26.11
CA LYS A 60 3.63 -25.33 -27.04
C LYS A 60 2.10 -25.27 -26.93
N LYS A 61 1.55 -24.84 -25.80
CA LYS A 61 0.11 -24.75 -25.58
C LYS A 61 -0.48 -23.37 -25.84
N ILE A 62 0.34 -22.35 -26.12
CA ILE A 62 -0.13 -20.99 -26.36
C ILE A 62 -0.78 -20.93 -27.74
N ALA A 63 -2.08 -20.64 -27.78
CA ALA A 63 -2.81 -20.36 -29.01
C ALA A 63 -3.06 -18.85 -29.20
N THR A 64 -3.26 -18.10 -28.11
CA THR A 64 -3.57 -16.67 -28.16
C THR A 64 -2.91 -15.91 -27.02
N VAL A 65 -2.51 -14.66 -27.30
CA VAL A 65 -1.91 -13.76 -26.31
C VAL A 65 -2.79 -12.53 -26.15
N LYS A 66 -3.27 -12.26 -24.93
CA LYS A 66 -3.94 -11.00 -24.57
C LYS A 66 -3.03 -10.21 -23.63
N HIS A 67 -3.16 -8.89 -23.60
CA HIS A 67 -2.37 -8.04 -22.72
C HIS A 67 -3.20 -6.89 -22.14
N ILE A 68 -2.76 -6.37 -21.01
CA ILE A 68 -3.31 -5.19 -20.36
C ILE A 68 -2.15 -4.26 -20.05
N VAL A 69 -2.14 -3.10 -20.70
CA VAL A 69 -1.18 -2.02 -20.42
C VAL A 69 -1.55 -1.36 -19.09
N VAL A 70 -0.54 -1.05 -18.31
CA VAL A 70 -0.68 -0.25 -17.09
C VAL A 70 0.36 0.87 -17.08
N LYS A 71 0.22 1.82 -16.16
CA LYS A 71 1.10 2.99 -16.10
C LYS A 71 2.47 2.67 -15.48
N THR A 72 2.51 1.76 -14.51
CA THR A 72 3.72 1.50 -13.70
C THR A 72 4.02 0.01 -13.54
N GLU A 73 5.28 -0.33 -13.29
CA GLU A 73 5.69 -1.71 -12.96
C GLU A 73 4.98 -2.24 -11.71
N THR A 74 4.75 -1.36 -10.73
CA THR A 74 3.99 -1.63 -9.49
C THR A 74 2.55 -2.04 -9.82
N ASP A 75 1.88 -1.33 -10.72
CA ASP A 75 0.51 -1.67 -11.14
C ASP A 75 0.47 -3.01 -11.87
N ALA A 76 1.47 -3.30 -12.71
CA ALA A 76 1.59 -4.57 -13.42
C ALA A 76 1.73 -5.74 -12.44
N LEU A 77 2.53 -5.53 -11.40
CA LEU A 77 2.77 -6.48 -10.32
C LEU A 77 1.50 -6.78 -9.51
N LEU A 78 0.72 -5.75 -9.18
CA LEU A 78 -0.54 -5.91 -8.45
C LEU A 78 -1.62 -6.58 -9.32
N LEU A 79 -1.75 -6.15 -10.58
CA LEU A 79 -2.72 -6.70 -11.52
C LEU A 79 -2.45 -8.17 -11.82
N GLU A 80 -1.19 -8.54 -12.04
CA GLU A 80 -0.77 -9.94 -12.24
C GLU A 80 -1.26 -10.81 -11.08
N ASN A 81 -1.02 -10.39 -9.84
CA ASN A 81 -1.38 -11.17 -8.67
C ASN A 81 -2.89 -11.33 -8.50
N ASN A 82 -3.64 -10.26 -8.77
CA ASN A 82 -5.10 -10.31 -8.75
C ASN A 82 -5.65 -11.30 -9.79
N LEU A 83 -5.09 -11.30 -11.00
CA LEU A 83 -5.47 -12.24 -12.06
C LEU A 83 -5.08 -13.68 -11.73
N ILE A 84 -3.88 -13.92 -11.19
CA ILE A 84 -3.46 -15.26 -10.74
C ILE A 84 -4.36 -15.77 -9.61
N LYS A 85 -4.71 -14.93 -8.64
CA LYS A 85 -5.61 -15.32 -7.53
C LYS A 85 -7.03 -15.60 -8.02
N LYS A 86 -7.53 -14.80 -8.97
CA LYS A 86 -8.90 -14.93 -9.50
C LYS A 86 -9.07 -16.17 -10.37
N TYR A 87 -8.12 -16.44 -11.27
CA TYR A 87 -8.27 -17.48 -12.29
C TYR A 87 -7.46 -18.75 -12.01
N GLN A 88 -6.51 -18.70 -11.07
CA GLN A 88 -5.60 -19.80 -10.72
C GLN A 88 -5.06 -20.58 -11.94
N PRO A 89 -4.40 -19.90 -12.90
CA PRO A 89 -3.98 -20.55 -14.15
C PRO A 89 -3.02 -21.71 -13.87
N LYS A 90 -3.22 -22.82 -14.60
CA LYS A 90 -2.51 -24.08 -14.39
C LYS A 90 -1.00 -23.93 -14.25
N TYR A 91 -0.37 -23.13 -15.12
CA TYR A 91 1.09 -22.98 -15.12
C TYR A 91 1.60 -21.96 -14.09
N ASN A 92 0.77 -21.04 -13.58
CA ASN A 92 1.17 -20.15 -12.49
C ASN A 92 1.26 -20.86 -11.13
N VAL A 93 0.35 -21.81 -10.87
CA VAL A 93 0.34 -22.60 -9.63
C VAL A 93 1.60 -23.48 -9.53
N MET A 94 2.06 -24.02 -10.66
CA MET A 94 3.27 -24.84 -10.73
C MET A 94 4.60 -24.06 -10.54
N LEU A 95 4.53 -22.72 -10.52
CA LEU A 95 5.68 -21.79 -10.51
C LEU A 95 5.66 -20.84 -9.30
N LYS A 96 4.90 -21.17 -8.26
CA LYS A 96 4.57 -20.26 -7.15
C LYS A 96 5.79 -19.82 -6.32
N ASP A 97 5.92 -18.51 -6.13
CA ASP A 97 6.65 -17.89 -5.02
C ASP A 97 5.60 -17.29 -4.08
N ASP A 98 5.57 -17.73 -2.82
CA ASP A 98 4.40 -17.64 -1.91
C ASP A 98 4.29 -16.28 -1.18
N LYS A 99 4.77 -15.21 -1.81
CA LYS A 99 4.78 -13.86 -1.20
C LYS A 99 3.47 -13.13 -1.47
N SER A 100 2.51 -13.33 -0.58
CA SER A 100 1.30 -12.50 -0.48
C SER A 100 1.66 -11.04 -0.18
N TYR A 101 1.10 -10.09 -0.92
CA TYR A 101 1.32 -8.66 -0.65
C TYR A 101 0.78 -8.25 0.72
N PRO A 102 1.51 -7.38 1.43
CA PRO A 102 1.02 -6.80 2.66
C PRO A 102 -0.04 -5.72 2.42
N TRP A 103 -0.90 -5.61 3.42
CA TRP A 103 -1.99 -4.65 3.56
C TRP A 103 -1.84 -3.97 4.92
N ILE A 104 -2.40 -2.77 5.06
CA ILE A 104 -2.62 -2.14 6.35
C ILE A 104 -4.09 -2.35 6.70
N CYS A 105 -4.36 -2.94 7.86
CA CYS A 105 -5.69 -3.21 8.37
C CYS A 105 -6.02 -2.18 9.46
N ILE A 106 -7.17 -1.54 9.35
CA ILE A 106 -7.84 -0.86 10.47
C ILE A 106 -8.93 -1.81 10.95
N LYS A 107 -8.74 -2.37 12.14
CA LYS A 107 -9.65 -3.38 12.70
C LYS A 107 -11.01 -2.77 13.02
N ASN A 108 -12.09 -3.47 12.68
CA ASN A 108 -13.42 -3.10 13.13
C ASN A 108 -13.63 -3.49 14.61
N GLU A 109 -13.28 -2.59 15.52
CA GLU A 109 -13.44 -2.73 16.97
C GLU A 109 -13.58 -1.33 17.60
N ARG A 110 -14.13 -1.22 18.82
CA ARG A 110 -14.43 0.07 19.49
C ARG A 110 -13.25 1.04 19.57
N PHE A 111 -12.05 0.51 19.81
CA PHE A 111 -10.80 1.27 19.69
C PHE A 111 -9.94 0.62 18.60
N PRO A 112 -10.09 1.00 17.32
CA PRO A 112 -9.46 0.33 16.18
C PRO A 112 -7.93 0.24 16.24
N ARG A 113 -7.38 -0.98 16.20
CA ARG A 113 -5.94 -1.17 15.91
C ARG A 113 -5.62 -0.96 14.44
N VAL A 114 -4.43 -0.42 14.19
CA VAL A 114 -3.85 -0.24 12.85
C VAL A 114 -2.57 -1.09 12.73
N PHE A 115 -2.58 -2.09 11.86
CA PHE A 115 -1.45 -3.04 11.75
C PHE A 115 -1.30 -3.62 10.34
N SER A 116 -0.12 -4.17 10.02
CA SER A 116 0.12 -4.83 8.74
C SER A 116 -0.36 -6.29 8.75
N THR A 117 -0.98 -6.74 7.66
CA THR A 117 -1.39 -8.14 7.46
C THR A 117 -1.22 -8.54 6.00
N ARG A 118 -0.99 -9.84 5.73
CA ARG A 118 -1.03 -10.41 4.37
C ARG A 118 -2.34 -11.12 4.06
N ARG A 119 -3.23 -11.21 5.06
CA ARG A 119 -4.53 -11.86 4.97
C ARG A 119 -5.63 -10.81 5.09
N VAL A 120 -6.49 -10.77 4.08
CA VAL A 120 -7.71 -9.96 4.07
C VAL A 120 -8.85 -10.86 4.54
N VAL A 121 -9.56 -10.45 5.58
CA VAL A 121 -10.69 -11.18 6.18
C VAL A 121 -11.94 -10.33 6.02
N LYS A 122 -13.08 -10.95 5.72
CA LYS A 122 -14.37 -10.25 5.59
C LYS A 122 -15.06 -10.12 6.94
N ASP A 123 -14.46 -9.37 7.86
CA ASP A 123 -14.95 -9.17 9.23
C ASP A 123 -15.42 -7.74 9.52
N GLY A 124 -15.60 -6.94 8.46
CA GLY A 124 -15.94 -5.52 8.54
C GLY A 124 -14.73 -4.59 8.75
N SER A 125 -13.52 -5.13 8.91
CA SER A 125 -12.29 -4.32 8.97
C SER A 125 -11.98 -3.67 7.63
N GLU A 126 -11.31 -2.53 7.68
CA GLU A 126 -10.88 -1.80 6.48
C GLU A 126 -9.45 -2.21 6.11
N TYR A 127 -9.23 -2.52 4.83
CA TYR A 127 -7.93 -2.96 4.32
C TYR A 127 -7.43 -1.98 3.26
N PHE A 128 -6.27 -1.38 3.52
CA PHE A 128 -5.58 -0.45 2.63
C PHE A 128 -4.40 -1.17 1.98
N GLY A 129 -4.29 -1.08 0.65
CA GLY A 129 -3.30 -1.82 -0.13
C GLY A 129 -3.90 -2.42 -1.41
N PRO A 130 -3.26 -3.45 -2.00
CA PRO A 130 -2.04 -4.13 -1.55
C PRO A 130 -0.80 -3.28 -1.80
N TYR A 131 0.15 -3.31 -0.87
CA TYR A 131 1.45 -2.64 -1.03
C TYR A 131 2.47 -3.60 -1.64
N THR A 132 3.29 -3.11 -2.56
CA THR A 132 4.31 -3.94 -3.23
C THR A 132 5.53 -4.23 -2.36
N SER A 133 5.75 -3.46 -1.29
CA SER A 133 6.89 -3.60 -0.39
C SER A 133 6.47 -3.50 1.08
N MET A 134 6.96 -4.44 1.90
CA MET A 134 6.87 -4.35 3.36
C MET A 134 7.56 -3.10 3.91
N ARG A 135 8.59 -2.58 3.23
CA ARG A 135 9.28 -1.36 3.64
C ARG A 135 8.33 -0.16 3.60
N THR A 136 7.55 -0.02 2.53
CA THR A 136 6.54 1.05 2.39
C THR A 136 5.47 0.96 3.48
N VAL A 137 5.00 -0.26 3.78
CA VAL A 137 4.04 -0.51 4.87
C VAL A 137 4.62 -0.10 6.21
N LYS A 138 5.87 -0.49 6.50
CA LYS A 138 6.55 -0.12 7.75
C LYS A 138 6.70 1.40 7.86
N THR A 139 7.16 2.07 6.80
CA THR A 139 7.27 3.55 6.79
C THR A 139 5.93 4.24 7.04
N LEU A 140 4.84 3.75 6.45
CA LEU A 140 3.49 4.29 6.71
C LEU A 140 3.04 4.06 8.15
N LEU A 141 3.28 2.87 8.71
CA LEU A 141 2.93 2.59 10.11
C LEU A 141 3.78 3.41 11.09
N ASP A 142 5.06 3.59 10.80
CA ASP A 142 5.96 4.40 11.63
C ASP A 142 5.56 5.89 11.58
N LEU A 143 5.16 6.40 10.39
CA LEU A 143 4.55 7.72 10.24
C LEU A 143 3.30 7.86 11.12
N ILE A 144 2.37 6.91 11.02
CA ILE A 144 1.12 6.94 11.79
C ILE A 144 1.40 6.94 13.30
N LYS A 145 2.33 6.10 13.75
CA LYS A 145 2.73 6.03 15.17
C LYS A 145 3.38 7.32 15.68
N GLY A 146 4.16 8.02 14.85
CA GLY A 146 4.75 9.31 15.22
C GLY A 146 3.73 10.45 15.32
N LEU A 147 2.62 10.35 14.58
CA LEU A 147 1.58 11.39 14.57
C LEU A 147 0.50 11.17 15.63
N TYR A 148 0.08 9.93 15.82
CA TYR A 148 -1.08 9.57 16.64
C TYR A 148 -0.73 8.47 17.65
N HIS A 149 -1.15 8.69 18.89
CA HIS A 149 -1.00 7.73 19.98
C HIS A 149 -2.05 6.63 19.84
N LEU A 150 -1.65 5.47 19.32
CA LEU A 150 -2.55 4.34 19.06
C LEU A 150 -2.24 3.17 20.01
N ARG A 151 -3.29 2.46 20.42
CA ARG A 151 -3.12 1.17 21.09
C ARG A 151 -2.51 0.14 20.14
N THR A 152 -1.61 -0.65 20.70
CA THR A 152 -1.06 -1.87 20.08
C THR A 152 -1.53 -3.15 20.78
N CYS A 153 -2.19 -3.01 21.93
CA CYS A 153 -2.64 -4.14 22.76
C CYS A 153 -3.81 -4.91 22.10
N ASN A 154 -3.80 -6.24 22.26
CA ASN A 154 -4.82 -7.13 21.70
C ASN A 154 -6.05 -7.33 22.61
N TYR A 155 -6.26 -6.43 23.57
CA TYR A 155 -7.39 -6.51 24.51
C TYR A 155 -8.73 -6.22 23.83
N ASP A 156 -9.79 -6.88 24.30
CA ASP A 156 -11.16 -6.54 23.92
C ASP A 156 -11.63 -5.38 24.79
N LEU A 157 -11.53 -4.17 24.24
CA LEU A 157 -11.87 -2.90 24.89
C LEU A 157 -13.37 -2.57 24.76
N SER A 158 -14.24 -3.57 24.90
CA SER A 158 -15.68 -3.38 25.06
C SER A 158 -15.98 -2.60 26.35
N GLU A 159 -17.03 -1.79 26.30
CA GLU A 159 -17.43 -0.91 27.40
C GLU A 159 -17.60 -1.67 28.73
N THR A 160 -18.27 -2.82 28.68
CA THR A 160 -18.49 -3.68 29.86
C THR A 160 -17.19 -4.14 30.51
N LYS A 161 -16.16 -4.47 29.72
CA LYS A 161 -14.88 -4.96 30.24
C LYS A 161 -14.00 -3.85 30.81
N ILE A 162 -14.08 -2.65 30.24
CA ILE A 162 -13.39 -1.47 30.77
C ILE A 162 -14.03 -1.06 32.09
N GLN A 163 -15.37 -0.97 32.15
CA GLN A 163 -16.11 -0.62 33.37
C GLN A 163 -15.87 -1.64 34.49
N ALA A 164 -15.71 -2.92 34.15
CA ALA A 164 -15.33 -3.97 35.11
C ALA A 164 -13.86 -3.89 35.59
N GLY A 165 -13.06 -2.92 35.13
CA GLY A 165 -11.67 -2.74 35.54
C GLY A 165 -10.76 -3.91 35.17
N LYS A 166 -11.12 -4.67 34.12
CA LYS A 166 -10.46 -5.95 33.78
C LYS A 166 -9.03 -5.78 33.28
N PHE A 167 -8.70 -4.62 32.72
CA PHE A 167 -7.40 -4.36 32.10
C PHE A 167 -6.63 -3.29 32.87
N LYS A 168 -5.31 -3.34 32.72
CA LYS A 168 -4.39 -2.34 33.25
C LYS A 168 -3.62 -1.66 32.13
N VAL A 169 -3.24 -0.40 32.37
CA VAL A 169 -2.34 0.32 31.46
C VAL A 169 -1.02 -0.43 31.29
N CYS A 170 -0.52 -0.47 30.07
CA CYS A 170 0.71 -1.17 29.71
C CYS A 170 1.88 -0.19 29.55
N LEU A 171 3.08 -0.72 29.27
CA LEU A 171 4.28 0.08 29.06
C LEU A 171 4.07 1.18 28.01
N GLU A 172 3.36 0.90 26.92
CA GLU A 172 3.07 1.88 25.86
C GLU A 172 2.37 3.13 26.37
N TYR A 173 1.55 3.02 27.41
CA TYR A 173 0.94 4.18 28.08
C TYR A 173 1.99 4.96 28.86
N HIS A 174 2.78 4.27 29.68
CA HIS A 174 3.79 4.91 30.53
C HIS A 174 4.91 5.60 29.74
N ILE A 175 5.21 5.14 28.52
CA ILE A 175 6.17 5.79 27.61
C ILE A 175 5.50 6.78 26.64
N GLY A 176 4.19 6.98 26.72
CA GLY A 176 3.46 7.99 25.97
C GLY A 176 2.97 7.60 24.56
N ASN A 177 3.17 6.37 24.10
CA ASN A 177 2.73 5.91 22.77
C ASN A 177 1.22 5.64 22.67
N CYS A 178 0.53 5.51 23.79
CA CYS A 178 -0.89 5.22 23.88
C CYS A 178 -1.51 6.04 25.03
N LYS A 179 -2.75 6.51 24.89
CA LYS A 179 -3.42 7.29 25.96
C LYS A 179 -4.22 6.44 26.96
N GLY A 180 -4.03 5.12 26.93
CA GLY A 180 -4.63 4.22 27.93
C GLY A 180 -6.14 4.02 27.83
N PRO A 181 -6.73 3.81 26.62
CA PRO A 181 -8.17 3.52 26.49
C PRO A 181 -8.59 2.24 27.26
N CYS A 182 -7.64 1.36 27.58
CA CYS A 182 -7.88 0.15 28.36
C CYS A 182 -8.36 0.39 29.80
N GLU A 183 -8.04 1.53 30.39
CA GLU A 183 -8.57 1.97 31.69
C GLU A 183 -9.59 3.13 31.54
N GLY A 184 -10.01 3.43 30.32
CA GLY A 184 -10.97 4.52 30.06
C GLY A 184 -10.38 5.93 30.13
N LEU A 185 -9.05 6.08 30.09
CA LEU A 185 -8.36 7.38 30.16
C LEU A 185 -8.44 8.22 28.87
N GLU A 186 -8.91 7.61 27.77
CA GLU A 186 -9.15 8.27 26.49
C GLU A 186 -10.59 8.02 26.04
N SER A 187 -11.27 9.07 25.60
CA SER A 187 -12.62 8.95 25.06
C SER A 187 -12.63 8.30 23.68
N GLU A 188 -13.71 7.59 23.38
CA GLU A 188 -13.92 6.91 22.11
C GLU A 188 -13.95 7.93 20.95
N GLU A 189 -14.58 9.09 21.14
CA GLU A 189 -14.69 10.14 20.13
C GLU A 189 -13.31 10.71 19.77
N SER A 190 -12.46 10.95 20.78
CA SER A 190 -11.11 11.44 20.57
C SER A 190 -10.28 10.43 19.77
N TYR A 191 -10.37 9.16 20.14
CA TYR A 191 -9.68 8.08 19.44
C TYR A 191 -10.15 7.93 17.99
N HIS A 192 -11.46 7.96 17.75
CA HIS A 192 -12.03 7.90 16.41
C HIS A 192 -11.67 9.11 15.54
N GLY A 193 -11.49 10.29 16.14
CA GLY A 193 -10.91 11.45 15.45
C GLY A 193 -9.54 11.15 14.85
N ASN A 194 -8.66 10.49 15.62
CA ASN A 194 -7.35 10.04 15.14
C ASN A 194 -7.49 9.00 14.03
N ILE A 195 -8.37 8.00 14.19
CA ILE A 195 -8.63 6.97 13.17
C ILE A 195 -9.15 7.58 11.86
N LYS A 196 -9.99 8.61 11.93
CA LYS A 196 -10.47 9.34 10.74
C LYS A 196 -9.32 10.00 9.99
N ALA A 197 -8.41 10.67 10.70
CA ALA A 197 -7.24 11.28 10.09
C ALA A 197 -6.29 10.22 9.48
N ILE A 198 -6.08 9.10 10.17
CA ILE A 198 -5.27 7.98 9.67
C ILE A 198 -5.87 7.39 8.39
N ARG A 199 -7.19 7.27 8.32
CA ARG A 199 -7.90 6.81 7.12
C ARG A 199 -7.61 7.70 5.91
N GLU A 200 -7.57 9.01 6.10
CA GLU A 200 -7.25 9.96 5.02
C GLU A 200 -5.76 9.89 4.63
N ILE A 201 -4.85 9.76 5.59
CA ILE A 201 -3.42 9.51 5.35
C ILE A 201 -3.21 8.25 4.50
N LEU A 202 -3.90 7.14 4.83
CA LEU A 202 -3.80 5.88 4.08
C LEU A 202 -4.40 5.97 2.67
N LYS A 203 -5.35 6.88 2.44
CA LYS A 203 -5.88 7.22 1.10
C LYS A 203 -4.97 8.18 0.32
N GLY A 204 -3.93 8.73 0.94
CA GLY A 204 -3.02 9.72 0.35
C GLY A 204 -3.47 11.17 0.51
N ASN A 205 -4.50 11.43 1.32
CA ASN A 205 -5.04 12.76 1.60
C ASN A 205 -4.38 13.33 2.86
N PHE A 206 -3.32 14.13 2.68
CA PHE A 206 -2.54 14.71 3.79
C PHE A 206 -2.93 16.16 4.12
N LYS A 207 -3.72 16.81 3.27
CA LYS A 207 -3.99 18.27 3.34
C LYS A 207 -4.66 18.66 4.66
N ASP A 208 -5.64 17.88 5.07
CA ASP A 208 -6.43 18.17 6.27
C ASP A 208 -5.58 18.03 7.54
N SER A 209 -4.81 16.94 7.65
CA SER A 209 -3.87 16.74 8.76
C SER A 209 -2.80 17.83 8.83
N LEU A 210 -2.25 18.25 7.68
CA LEU A 210 -1.27 19.35 7.64
C LEU A 210 -1.86 20.66 8.14
N ASN A 211 -3.05 21.02 7.66
CA ASN A 211 -3.74 22.24 8.08
C ASN A 211 -4.07 22.18 9.57
N GLN A 212 -4.58 21.04 10.05
CA GLN A 212 -4.92 20.83 11.45
C GLN A 212 -3.69 21.02 12.36
N PHE A 213 -2.56 20.37 12.04
CA PHE A 213 -1.33 20.53 12.83
C PHE A 213 -0.81 21.96 12.78
N LYS A 214 -0.88 22.64 11.64
CA LYS A 214 -0.48 24.05 11.54
C LYS A 214 -1.33 24.94 12.44
N THR A 215 -2.65 24.76 12.44
CA THR A 215 -3.57 25.51 13.30
C THR A 215 -3.32 25.22 14.78
N GLN A 216 -3.17 23.94 15.15
CA GLN A 216 -2.89 23.55 16.53
C GLN A 216 -1.56 24.12 17.04
N MET A 217 -0.50 24.06 16.22
CA MET A 217 0.80 24.65 16.55
C MET A 217 0.67 26.15 16.81
N GLN A 218 -0.05 26.87 15.94
CA GLN A 218 -0.26 28.32 16.09
C GLN A 218 -1.05 28.64 17.37
N GLN A 219 -2.11 27.87 17.65
CA GLN A 219 -2.90 28.05 18.88
C GLN A 219 -2.05 27.86 20.14
N TYR A 220 -1.20 26.85 20.18
CA TYR A 220 -0.28 26.65 21.30
C TYR A 220 0.75 27.77 21.41
N ALA A 221 1.27 28.26 20.29
CA ALA A 221 2.20 29.39 20.27
C ALA A 221 1.54 30.69 20.77
N ASP A 222 0.31 30.98 20.32
CA ASP A 222 -0.47 32.14 20.75
C ASP A 222 -0.81 32.06 22.26
N ALA A 223 -1.02 30.85 22.77
CA ALA A 223 -1.22 30.58 24.20
C ALA A 223 0.09 30.51 25.02
N MET A 224 1.25 30.81 24.41
CA MET A 224 2.59 30.74 25.03
C MET A 224 2.99 29.33 25.53
N GLN A 225 2.37 28.27 24.99
CA GLN A 225 2.65 26.86 25.30
C GLN A 225 3.69 26.31 24.32
N PHE A 226 4.93 26.80 24.42
CA PHE A 226 5.98 26.52 23.41
C PHE A 226 6.39 25.05 23.31
N GLU A 227 6.37 24.29 24.41
CA GLU A 227 6.69 22.85 24.38
C GLU A 227 5.68 22.06 23.55
N ASP A 228 4.39 22.33 23.74
CA ASP A 228 3.34 21.67 22.97
C ASP A 228 3.32 22.16 21.52
N ALA A 229 3.57 23.44 21.28
CA ALA A 229 3.77 23.96 19.92
C ALA A 229 4.92 23.24 19.20
N GLN A 230 6.06 23.03 19.88
CA GLN A 230 7.20 22.31 19.34
C GLN A 230 6.87 20.84 19.03
N ARG A 231 6.14 20.14 19.90
CA ARG A 231 5.66 18.77 19.65
C ARG A 231 4.77 18.69 18.41
N ILE A 232 3.87 19.66 18.20
CA ILE A 232 3.03 19.70 17.00
C ILE A 232 3.86 20.04 15.76
N LYS A 233 4.86 20.91 15.87
CA LYS A 233 5.80 21.24 14.79
C LYS A 233 6.56 20.00 14.32
N GLU A 234 7.05 19.17 15.23
CA GLU A 234 7.73 17.90 14.89
C GLU A 234 6.81 16.96 14.11
N LYS A 235 5.53 16.84 14.51
CA LYS A 235 4.53 16.08 13.75
C LYS A 235 4.33 16.65 12.34
N LEU A 236 4.26 17.97 12.21
CA LEU A 236 4.12 18.65 10.93
C LEU A 236 5.34 18.35 10.02
N GLU A 237 6.55 18.43 10.54
CA GLU A 237 7.78 18.14 9.80
C GLU A 237 7.87 16.68 9.34
N ILE A 238 7.51 15.72 10.21
CA ILE A 238 7.44 14.30 9.84
C ILE A 238 6.50 14.10 8.64
N LEU A 239 5.32 14.73 8.69
CA LEU A 239 4.31 14.61 7.62
C LEU A 239 4.75 15.29 6.32
N LEU A 240 5.38 16.48 6.41
CA LEU A 240 5.93 17.19 5.25
C LEU A 240 7.07 16.42 4.59
N ASN A 241 7.99 15.88 5.38
CA ASN A 241 9.10 15.07 4.89
C ASN A 241 8.62 13.81 4.18
N TYR A 242 7.57 13.16 4.70
CA TYR A 242 6.94 12.04 4.01
C TYR A 242 6.30 12.48 2.69
N LYS A 243 5.54 13.58 2.67
CA LYS A 243 4.91 14.11 1.45
C LYS A 243 5.94 14.46 0.38
N ALA A 244 7.04 15.13 0.74
CA ALA A 244 8.12 15.47 -0.19
C ALA A 244 8.72 14.21 -0.82
N LYS A 245 9.10 13.20 0.00
CA LYS A 245 9.61 11.92 -0.49
C LYS A 245 8.59 11.17 -1.35
N SER A 246 7.33 11.14 -0.94
CA SER A 246 6.27 10.44 -1.70
C SER A 246 5.90 11.15 -3.00
N THR A 247 6.05 12.47 -3.09
CA THR A 247 5.80 13.26 -4.31
C THR A 247 6.91 13.02 -5.32
N VAL A 248 8.17 12.98 -4.85
CA VAL A 248 9.34 12.62 -5.69
C VAL A 248 9.26 11.17 -6.20
N VAL A 249 8.62 10.27 -5.43
CA VAL A 249 8.47 8.85 -5.78
C VAL A 249 7.12 8.55 -6.49
N ASN A 250 6.27 9.56 -6.73
CA ASN A 250 4.99 9.36 -7.40
C ASN A 250 5.21 9.23 -8.93
N PRO A 251 5.03 8.03 -9.51
CA PRO A 251 5.22 7.84 -10.95
C PRO A 251 4.11 8.48 -11.80
N LYS A 252 3.05 9.02 -11.17
CA LYS A 252 1.98 9.75 -11.86
C LYS A 252 2.35 11.18 -12.23
N ILE A 253 3.47 11.72 -11.73
CA ILE A 253 3.89 13.07 -12.06
C ILE A 253 4.90 12.99 -13.21
N SER A 254 4.38 13.02 -14.45
CA SER A 254 5.18 12.93 -15.68
C SER A 254 5.64 14.29 -16.21
N ASN A 255 5.08 15.39 -15.69
CA ASN A 255 5.45 16.78 -16.01
C ASN A 255 5.69 17.53 -14.72
N VAL A 256 6.95 17.63 -14.29
CA VAL A 256 7.34 18.49 -13.17
C VAL A 256 8.56 19.29 -13.58
N ASP A 257 8.43 20.60 -13.50
CA ASP A 257 9.58 21.49 -13.54
C ASP A 257 10.21 21.51 -12.14
N VAL A 258 11.45 21.04 -12.06
CA VAL A 258 12.23 21.01 -10.82
C VAL A 258 12.97 22.32 -10.70
N PHE A 259 12.51 23.18 -9.79
CA PHE A 259 13.21 24.41 -9.43
C PHE A 259 13.99 24.19 -8.14
N SER A 260 15.31 24.41 -8.21
CA SER A 260 16.18 24.45 -7.04
C SER A 260 16.39 25.90 -6.64
N ILE A 261 16.00 26.26 -5.42
CA ILE A 261 16.41 27.52 -4.79
C ILE A 261 17.61 27.23 -3.92
N VAL A 262 18.72 27.88 -4.24
CA VAL A 262 19.90 27.97 -3.39
C VAL A 262 19.87 29.37 -2.79
N SER A 263 19.57 29.47 -1.50
CA SER A 263 19.71 30.71 -0.74
C SER A 263 21.05 30.67 -0.02
N ASP A 264 21.98 31.51 -0.44
CA ASP A 264 23.19 31.81 0.32
C ASP A 264 22.81 32.76 1.47
N GLN A 265 23.37 32.57 2.66
CA GLN A 265 23.11 33.42 3.84
C GLN A 265 23.83 34.78 3.74
N SER A 266 24.34 35.09 2.56
CA SER A 266 25.34 36.13 2.33
C SER A 266 24.85 37.20 1.34
N TYR A 267 23.57 37.62 1.37
CA TYR A 267 23.09 38.91 0.86
C TYR A 267 21.68 39.21 1.39
#